data_AF-A0A7S1QRR8-F1
#
_entry.id   AF-A0A7S1QRR8-F1
#
_cell.length_a   1.000
_cell.length_b   1.000
_cell.length_c   1.000
_cell.angle_alpha   90.00
_cell.angle_beta   90.00
_cell.angle_gamma   90.00
#
_symmetry.space_group_name_H-M   'P 1'
#
loop_
_entity.id
_entity.type
_entity.pdbx_description
1 polymer ?
#
loop_
_entity_poly.entity_id
_entity_poly.type
_entity_poly.pdbx_seq_one_letter_code
_entity_poly.pdbx_strand_id
1 'polypeptide(L)'
;QKDADTPGPSGGRLSLWYRFRSFALHRYLPHDKYFFGKLKDPVYLLIYIGTLVPIHGVRICMFALLLLMLVAPGKPDEFQLINFILSCKGMQFLTSGLIQLAVGAGKYFACYSFAKGEMMDCVNRHGPGAGDGGGLLIDYLGSITLVWL
;
A
#
# COMPACT_ATOMS: atom_id res chain seq x y z
N GLN A 1 -16.72 18.11 -20.67
CA GLN A 1 -16.63 18.09 -22.15
C GLN A 1 -15.82 19.30 -22.61
N LYS A 2 -14.52 19.30 -22.29
CA LYS A 2 -13.57 20.33 -22.73
C LYS A 2 -12.18 19.71 -22.97
N ASP A 3 -12.17 18.46 -23.45
CA ASP A 3 -10.98 17.60 -23.47
C ASP A 3 -10.66 17.05 -24.87
N ALA A 4 -11.37 17.50 -25.92
CA ALA A 4 -11.27 16.91 -27.25
C ALA A 4 -10.12 17.45 -28.13
N ASP A 5 -9.51 18.60 -27.79
CA ASP A 5 -8.52 19.28 -28.65
C ASP A 5 -7.16 19.49 -27.97
N THR A 6 -6.60 18.45 -27.34
CA THR A 6 -5.18 18.48 -26.96
C THR A 6 -4.38 17.61 -27.93
N PRO A 7 -3.47 18.18 -28.74
CA PRO A 7 -2.64 17.39 -29.65
C PRO A 7 -1.87 16.33 -28.85
N GLY A 8 -2.07 15.06 -29.22
CA GLY A 8 -1.41 13.93 -28.55
C GLY A 8 0.11 14.07 -28.59
N PRO A 9 0.82 13.73 -27.51
CA PRO A 9 2.24 14.02 -27.38
C PRO A 9 3.07 13.24 -28.40
N SER A 10 3.80 13.98 -29.24
CA SER A 10 4.64 13.50 -30.36
C SER A 10 6.00 12.93 -29.91
N GLY A 11 5.99 12.06 -28.89
CA GLY A 11 7.19 11.38 -28.42
C GLY A 11 6.86 9.97 -27.92
N GLY A 12 7.45 8.94 -28.54
CA GLY A 12 7.15 7.53 -28.22
C GLY A 12 7.28 7.19 -26.72
N ARG A 13 8.21 7.82 -26.00
CA ARG A 13 8.38 7.67 -24.55
C ARG A 13 7.26 8.31 -23.73
N LEU A 14 6.78 9.49 -24.13
CA LEU A 14 5.63 10.15 -23.47
C LEU A 14 4.35 9.35 -23.73
N SER A 15 4.14 8.88 -24.97
CA SER A 15 3.00 8.05 -25.35
C SER A 15 2.94 6.75 -24.51
N LEU A 16 4.06 6.06 -24.34
CA LEU A 16 4.13 4.86 -23.50
C LEU A 16 3.80 5.17 -22.03
N TRP A 17 4.33 6.27 -21.50
CA TRP A 17 4.03 6.73 -20.14
C TRP A 17 2.53 6.98 -19.92
N TYR A 18 1.86 7.70 -20.83
CA TYR A 18 0.42 7.93 -20.70
C TYR A 18 -0.40 6.65 -20.82
N ARG A 19 0.02 5.68 -21.64
CA ARG A 19 -0.65 4.37 -21.73
C ARG A 19 -0.50 3.57 -20.46
N PHE A 20 0.71 3.52 -19.90
CA PHE A 20 0.97 2.82 -18.63
C PHE A 20 0.23 3.48 -17.47
N ARG A 21 0.25 4.82 -17.39
CA ARG A 21 -0.51 5.61 -16.42
C ARG A 21 -2.00 5.31 -16.52
N SER A 22 -2.58 5.42 -17.72
CA SER A 22 -4.00 5.16 -17.96
C SER A 22 -4.38 3.74 -17.53
N PHE A 23 -3.56 2.75 -17.90
CA PHE A 23 -3.75 1.35 -17.50
C PHE A 23 -3.71 1.16 -15.97
N ALA A 24 -2.68 1.68 -15.30
CA ALA A 24 -2.51 1.55 -13.85
C ALA A 24 -3.62 2.27 -13.08
N LEU A 25 -3.91 3.53 -13.42
CA LEU A 25 -4.94 4.34 -12.75
C LEU A 25 -6.34 3.75 -12.94
N HIS A 26 -6.71 3.31 -14.15
CA HIS A 26 -8.04 2.73 -14.37
C HIS A 26 -8.27 1.45 -13.58
N ARG A 27 -7.20 0.69 -13.34
CA ARG A 27 -7.29 -0.58 -12.62
C ARG A 27 -7.31 -0.37 -11.11
N TYR A 28 -6.51 0.57 -10.61
CA TYR A 28 -6.36 0.83 -9.17
C TYR A 28 -7.45 1.77 -8.61
N LEU A 29 -7.82 2.79 -9.38
CA LEU A 29 -8.79 3.83 -9.02
C LEU A 29 -9.97 3.87 -10.02
N PRO A 30 -10.75 2.78 -10.16
CA PRO A 30 -11.93 2.80 -11.02
C PRO A 30 -13.01 3.68 -10.39
N HIS A 31 -13.52 4.63 -11.16
CA HIS A 31 -14.62 5.51 -10.77
C HIS A 31 -15.96 4.76 -10.64
N ASP A 32 -16.16 3.71 -11.42
CA ASP A 32 -17.47 3.03 -11.55
C ASP A 32 -17.59 1.70 -10.79
N LYS A 33 -16.59 1.32 -9.99
CA LYS A 33 -16.58 0.01 -9.31
C LYS A 33 -16.57 0.15 -7.80
N TYR A 34 -17.59 -0.41 -7.16
CA TYR A 34 -17.64 -0.65 -5.72
C TYR A 34 -16.48 -1.57 -5.28
N PHE A 35 -16.13 -1.54 -4.00
CA PHE A 35 -15.02 -2.31 -3.40
C PHE A 35 -15.01 -3.79 -3.84
N PHE A 36 -16.16 -4.47 -3.76
CA PHE A 36 -16.29 -5.87 -4.19
C PHE A 36 -16.13 -6.07 -5.71
N GLY A 37 -16.46 -5.05 -6.51
CA GLY A 37 -16.19 -5.04 -7.95
C GLY A 37 -14.69 -4.92 -8.28
N LYS A 38 -13.89 -4.33 -7.37
CA LYS A 38 -12.42 -4.28 -7.49
C LYS A 38 -11.79 -5.63 -7.14
N LEU A 39 -12.31 -6.34 -6.12
CA LEU A 39 -11.80 -7.66 -5.71
C LEU A 39 -11.91 -8.75 -6.78
N LYS A 40 -12.84 -8.61 -7.75
CA LYS A 40 -12.98 -9.55 -8.88
C LYS A 40 -11.87 -9.43 -9.92
N ASP A 41 -11.05 -8.38 -9.86
CA ASP A 41 -9.92 -8.22 -10.76
C ASP A 41 -8.66 -8.93 -10.25
N PRO A 42 -8.12 -9.91 -11.00
CA PRO A 42 -6.92 -10.62 -10.59
C PRO A 42 -5.67 -9.71 -10.49
N VAL A 43 -5.57 -8.65 -11.29
CA VAL A 43 -4.41 -7.74 -11.28
C VAL A 43 -4.44 -6.85 -10.04
N TYR A 44 -5.59 -6.23 -9.76
CA TYR A 44 -5.80 -5.50 -8.51
C TYR A 44 -5.57 -6.40 -7.30
N LEU A 45 -6.09 -7.63 -7.32
CA LEU A 45 -5.90 -8.58 -6.23
C LEU A 45 -4.43 -8.95 -6.02
N LEU A 46 -3.66 -9.16 -7.09
CA LEU A 46 -2.21 -9.44 -6.99
C LEU A 46 -1.45 -8.29 -6.34
N ILE A 47 -1.70 -7.04 -6.77
CA ILE A 47 -1.06 -5.87 -6.20
C ILE A 47 -1.53 -5.65 -4.74
N TYR A 48 -2.81 -5.87 -4.48
CA TYR A 48 -3.41 -5.74 -3.15
C TYR A 48 -2.84 -6.78 -2.19
N ILE A 49 -2.72 -8.06 -2.59
CA ILE A 49 -2.08 -9.11 -1.80
C ILE A 49 -0.59 -8.82 -1.61
N GLY A 50 0.11 -8.36 -2.66
CA GLY A 50 1.52 -8.00 -2.57
C GLY A 50 1.78 -6.85 -1.59
N THR A 51 0.88 -5.88 -1.50
CA THR A 51 0.94 -4.77 -0.52
C THR A 51 0.44 -5.16 0.88
N LEU A 52 -0.22 -6.32 0.98
CA LEU A 52 -0.73 -6.94 2.21
C LEU A 52 0.36 -7.71 2.94
N VAL A 53 1.31 -8.29 2.20
CA VAL A 53 2.49 -8.91 2.81
C VAL A 53 3.30 -7.80 3.48
N PRO A 54 3.61 -7.93 4.79
CA PRO A 54 4.35 -6.91 5.55
C PRO A 54 5.85 -6.94 5.21
N ILE A 55 6.19 -6.81 3.92
CA ILE A 55 7.56 -6.57 3.47
C ILE A 55 7.79 -5.06 3.58
N HIS A 56 8.65 -4.67 4.52
CA HIS A 56 8.95 -3.26 4.79
C HIS A 56 9.32 -2.51 3.52
N GLY A 57 8.76 -1.31 3.36
CA GLY A 57 9.06 -0.42 2.24
C GLY A 57 8.32 -0.74 0.94
N VAL A 58 7.92 -1.99 0.66
CA VAL A 58 7.21 -2.35 -0.58
C VAL A 58 5.89 -1.60 -0.70
N ARG A 59 5.14 -1.53 0.41
CA ARG A 59 3.89 -0.78 0.50
C ARG A 59 4.11 0.70 0.19
N ILE A 60 5.11 1.33 0.82
CA ILE A 60 5.47 2.74 0.60
C ILE A 60 5.85 2.97 -0.85
N CYS A 61 6.74 2.15 -1.40
CA CYS A 61 7.18 2.26 -2.79
C CYS A 61 6.01 2.16 -3.76
N MET A 62 5.08 1.23 -3.56
CA MET A 62 3.91 1.08 -4.42
C MET A 62 2.97 2.28 -4.34
N PHE A 63 2.64 2.76 -3.13
CA PHE A 63 1.80 3.95 -3.00
C PHE A 63 2.48 5.23 -3.48
N ALA A 64 3.81 5.36 -3.33
CA ALA A 64 4.58 6.46 -3.88
C ALA A 64 4.57 6.46 -5.41
N LEU A 65 4.72 5.29 -6.04
CA LEU A 65 4.63 5.14 -7.49
C LEU A 65 3.22 5.50 -8.00
N LEU A 66 2.18 5.07 -7.29
CA LEU A 66 0.79 5.42 -7.62
C LEU A 66 0.52 6.91 -7.46
N LEU A 67 1.02 7.53 -6.39
CA LEU A 67 0.92 8.98 -6.17
C LEU A 67 1.64 9.76 -7.28
N LEU A 68 2.83 9.31 -7.66
CA LEU A 68 3.59 9.91 -8.76
C LEU A 68 2.84 9.80 -10.10
N MET A 69 2.23 8.64 -10.38
CA MET A 69 1.37 8.48 -11.56
C MET A 69 0.09 9.31 -11.49
N LEU A 70 -0.39 9.62 -10.29
CA LEU A 70 -1.59 10.43 -10.08
C LEU A 70 -1.29 11.92 -10.33
N VAL A 71 -0.21 12.45 -9.75
CA VAL A 71 0.16 13.88 -9.74
C VAL A 71 0.95 14.31 -10.99
N ALA A 72 1.73 13.43 -11.62
CA ALA A 72 2.48 13.78 -12.83
C ALA A 72 1.69 13.44 -14.11
N PRO A 73 1.57 14.36 -15.10
CA PRO A 73 2.19 15.69 -15.22
C PRO A 73 1.27 16.86 -14.81
N GLY A 74 0.10 16.61 -14.22
CA GLY A 74 -0.89 17.66 -13.95
C GLY A 74 -1.70 17.36 -12.70
N LYS A 75 -2.36 18.39 -12.16
CA LYS A 75 -3.13 18.29 -10.91
C LYS A 75 -4.12 17.11 -10.96
N PRO A 76 -4.11 16.26 -9.93
CA PRO A 76 -5.02 15.13 -9.88
C PRO A 76 -6.45 15.61 -9.58
N ASP A 77 -7.42 14.82 -10.05
CA ASP A 77 -8.82 15.02 -9.72
C ASP A 77 -9.06 14.73 -8.22
N GLU A 78 -9.89 15.56 -7.57
CA GLU A 78 -10.12 15.49 -6.12
C GLU A 78 -10.74 14.15 -5.70
N PHE A 79 -11.67 13.61 -6.50
CA PHE A 79 -12.29 12.32 -6.21
C PHE A 79 -11.27 11.19 -6.28
N GLN A 80 -10.34 11.26 -7.24
CA GLN A 80 -9.28 10.28 -7.37
C GLN A 80 -8.27 10.36 -6.21
N LEU A 81 -7.93 11.58 -5.77
CA LEU A 81 -7.04 11.81 -4.64
C LEU A 81 -7.62 11.31 -3.31
N ILE A 82 -8.91 11.59 -3.05
CA ILE A 82 -9.58 11.10 -1.84
C ILE A 82 -9.62 9.58 -1.81
N ASN A 83 -9.96 8.93 -2.94
CA ASN A 83 -9.96 7.47 -3.02
C ASN A 83 -8.57 6.87 -2.80
N PHE A 84 -7.51 7.55 -3.26
CA PHE A 84 -6.13 7.14 -2.99
C PHE A 84 -5.82 7.20 -1.49
N ILE A 85 -6.13 8.32 -0.82
CA ILE A 85 -5.91 8.50 0.63
C ILE A 85 -6.68 7.46 1.44
N LEU A 86 -7.95 7.22 1.13
CA LEU A 86 -8.78 6.22 1.80
C LEU A 86 -8.20 4.81 1.62
N SER A 87 -7.70 4.48 0.43
CA SER A 87 -7.07 3.18 0.16
C SER A 87 -5.76 3.03 0.93
N CYS A 88 -4.92 4.07 0.98
CA CYS A 88 -3.70 4.10 1.80
C CYS A 88 -4.00 3.83 3.28
N LYS A 89 -4.94 4.58 3.87
CA LYS A 89 -5.31 4.44 5.29
C LYS A 89 -5.98 3.10 5.59
N GLY A 90 -6.88 2.65 4.72
CA GLY A 90 -7.51 1.34 4.86
C GLY A 90 -6.48 0.21 4.84
N MET A 91 -5.48 0.31 3.97
CA MET A 91 -4.39 -0.66 3.91
C MET A 91 -3.49 -0.62 5.14
N GLN A 92 -3.18 0.57 5.65
CA GLN A 92 -2.40 0.74 6.88
C GLN A 92 -3.12 0.11 8.09
N PHE A 93 -4.44 0.31 8.21
CA PHE A 93 -5.23 -0.33 9.26
C PHE A 93 -5.20 -1.86 9.16
N LEU A 94 -5.36 -2.41 7.97
CA LEU A 94 -5.43 -3.85 7.78
C LEU A 94 -4.06 -4.52 8.01
N THR A 95 -2.99 -3.94 7.46
CA THR A 95 -1.63 -4.49 7.57
C THR A 95 -1.00 -4.19 8.93
N SER A 96 -0.82 -2.92 9.28
CA SER A 96 -0.15 -2.50 10.52
C SER A 96 -1.04 -2.61 11.75
N GLY A 97 -2.36 -2.58 11.60
CA GLY A 97 -3.30 -2.85 12.69
C GLY A 97 -3.56 -4.35 12.84
N LEU A 98 -4.38 -4.93 11.96
CA LEU A 98 -4.90 -6.29 12.16
C LEU A 98 -3.85 -7.39 12.00
N ILE A 99 -3.07 -7.38 10.91
CA ILE A 99 -2.11 -8.45 10.63
C ILE A 99 -0.96 -8.42 11.65
N GLN A 100 -0.38 -7.25 11.90
CA GLN A 100 0.68 -7.14 12.90
C GLN A 100 0.20 -7.48 14.32
N LEU A 101 -1.03 -7.13 14.67
CA LEU A 101 -1.63 -7.56 15.95
C LEU A 101 -1.75 -9.08 16.02
N ALA A 102 -2.26 -9.72 14.98
CA ALA A 102 -2.42 -11.18 14.94
C ALA A 102 -1.07 -11.91 15.01
N VAL A 103 -0.06 -11.43 14.26
CA VAL A 103 1.31 -11.97 14.30
C VAL A 103 1.94 -11.78 15.68
N GLY A 104 1.80 -10.59 16.28
CA GLY A 104 2.31 -10.30 17.62
C GLY A 104 1.67 -11.18 18.69
N ALA A 105 0.34 -11.33 18.67
CA ALA A 105 -0.39 -12.21 19.56
C ALA A 105 0.01 -13.68 19.37
N GLY A 106 0.18 -14.14 18.13
CA GLY A 106 0.63 -15.49 17.81
C GLY A 106 2.03 -15.79 18.34
N LYS A 107 2.98 -14.85 18.18
CA LYS A 107 4.34 -14.97 18.73
C LYS A 107 4.33 -15.04 20.25
N TYR A 108 3.53 -14.20 20.90
CA TYR A 108 3.38 -14.23 22.35
C TYR A 108 2.80 -15.57 22.83
N PHE A 109 1.73 -16.05 22.19
CA PHE A 109 1.10 -17.32 22.51
C PHE A 109 2.07 -18.50 22.30
N ALA A 110 2.85 -18.49 21.23
CA ALA A 110 3.87 -19.50 20.97
C ALA A 110 4.92 -19.56 22.09
N CYS A 111 5.44 -18.40 22.55
CA CYS A 111 6.36 -18.37 23.69
C CYS A 111 5.71 -18.88 24.99
N TYR A 112 4.45 -18.51 25.24
CA TYR A 112 3.72 -19.00 26.41
C TYR A 112 3.48 -20.53 26.38
N SER A 113 3.16 -21.09 25.23
CA SER A 113 2.85 -22.51 25.08
C SER A 113 4.08 -23.41 25.05
N PHE A 114 5.15 -23.00 24.36
CA PHE A 114 6.31 -23.87 24.10
C PHE A 114 7.54 -23.58 24.97
N ALA A 115 7.60 -22.44 25.66
CA ALA A 115 8.77 -22.03 26.45
C ALA A 115 8.39 -21.58 27.87
N LYS A 116 7.65 -22.40 28.62
CA LYS A 116 7.18 -22.08 29.98
C LYS A 116 8.31 -21.76 30.98
N GLY A 117 9.46 -22.43 30.89
CA GLY A 117 10.59 -22.24 31.82
C GLY A 117 11.46 -21.01 31.50
N GLU A 118 11.48 -20.57 30.25
CA GLU A 118 12.31 -19.47 29.75
C GLU A 118 11.46 -18.43 28.99
N MET A 119 10.27 -18.14 29.53
CA MET A 119 9.29 -17.27 28.87
C MET A 119 9.88 -15.88 28.57
N MET A 120 10.60 -15.29 29.53
CA MET A 120 11.17 -13.96 29.39
C MET A 120 12.25 -13.90 28.30
N ASP A 121 13.07 -14.94 28.18
CA ASP A 121 14.10 -15.04 27.13
C ASP A 121 13.47 -15.27 25.75
N CYS A 122 12.41 -16.09 25.66
CA CYS A 122 11.66 -16.27 24.42
C CYS A 122 11.04 -14.96 23.94
N VAL A 123 10.40 -14.21 24.84
CA VAL A 123 9.79 -12.91 24.51
C VAL A 123 10.85 -11.87 24.15
N ASN A 124 12.00 -11.85 24.82
CA ASN A 124 13.07 -10.90 24.48
C ASN A 124 13.67 -11.15 23.09
N ARG A 125 13.75 -12.41 22.63
CA ARG A 125 14.32 -12.75 21.32
C ARG A 125 13.30 -12.78 20.18
N HIS A 126 12.08 -13.26 20.44
CA HIS A 126 11.06 -13.50 19.43
C HIS A 126 9.80 -12.64 19.62
N GLY A 127 9.79 -11.79 20.65
CA GLY A 127 8.66 -10.93 20.94
C GLY A 127 8.35 -9.95 19.82
N PRO A 128 7.14 -9.38 19.83
CA PRO A 128 6.77 -8.35 18.86
C PRO A 128 7.75 -7.17 18.96
N GLY A 129 8.48 -6.90 17.87
CA GLY A 129 9.45 -5.81 17.77
C GLY A 129 10.91 -6.17 18.05
N ALA A 130 11.23 -7.38 18.54
CA ALA A 130 12.59 -7.76 18.96
C ALA A 130 13.63 -7.82 17.81
N GLY A 131 13.20 -8.02 16.56
CA GLY A 131 14.11 -8.18 15.41
C GLY A 131 13.91 -7.20 14.26
N ASP A 132 12.90 -6.32 14.33
CA ASP A 132 12.39 -5.64 13.12
C ASP A 132 11.91 -4.19 13.35
N GLY A 133 12.38 -3.58 14.44
CA GLY A 133 11.96 -2.23 14.82
C GLY A 133 12.32 -1.16 13.77
N GLY A 134 13.46 -1.30 13.09
CA GLY A 134 13.90 -0.36 12.06
C GLY A 134 12.99 -0.37 10.82
N GLY A 135 12.60 -1.55 10.35
CA GLY A 135 11.68 -1.71 9.22
C GLY A 135 10.32 -1.09 9.54
N LEU A 136 9.76 -1.40 10.72
CA LEU A 136 8.51 -0.83 11.23
C LEU A 136 8.56 0.71 11.30
N LEU A 137 9.69 1.29 11.71
CA LEU A 137 9.84 2.74 11.83
C LEU A 137 9.86 3.41 10.45
N ILE A 138 10.57 2.84 9.48
CA ILE A 138 10.59 3.31 8.09
C ILE A 138 9.18 3.21 7.50
N ASP A 139 8.50 2.09 7.74
CA ASP A 139 7.15 1.84 7.25
C ASP A 139 6.14 2.86 7.82
N TYR A 140 6.30 3.21 9.10
CA TYR A 140 5.49 4.22 9.78
C TYR A 140 5.76 5.63 9.25
N LEU A 141 7.02 6.05 9.21
CA LEU A 141 7.41 7.39 8.77
C LEU A 141 7.08 7.62 7.30
N GLY A 142 7.39 6.67 6.43
CA GLY A 142 7.08 6.78 5.00
C GLY A 142 5.57 6.81 4.73
N SER A 143 4.76 6.11 5.54
CA SER A 143 3.30 6.20 5.44
C SER A 143 2.77 7.57 5.85
N ILE A 144 3.38 8.22 6.85
CA ILE A 144 3.04 9.60 7.22
C ILE A 144 3.40 10.53 6.06
N THR A 145 4.64 10.50 5.58
CA THR A 145 5.12 11.38 4.51
C THR A 145 4.26 11.30 3.25
N LEU A 146 3.81 10.10 2.87
CA LEU A 146 2.95 9.89 1.69
C LEU A 146 1.56 10.52 1.77
N VAL A 147 1.03 10.77 2.97
CA VAL A 147 -0.29 11.41 3.15
C VAL A 147 -0.20 12.93 3.06
N TRP A 148 0.97 13.49 3.35
CA TRP A 148 1.19 14.95 3.38
C TRP A 148 1.86 15.50 2.12
N LEU A 149 2.24 14.64 1.18
CA LEU A 149 2.73 14.98 -0.18
C LEU A 149 1.57 15.19 -1.15
#